data_AF-A0A8J8GDN9-F1
#
_entry.id   AF-A0A8J8GDN9-F1
#
_cell.length_a   1.000
_cell.length_b   1.000
_cell.length_c   1.000
_cell.angle_alpha   90.00
_cell.angle_beta   90.00
_cell.angle_gamma   90.00
#
_symmetry.space_group_name_H-M   'P 1'
#
loop_
_entity.id
_entity.type
_entity.pdbx_description
1 polymer ?
#
loop_
_entity_poly.entity_id
_entity_poly.type
_entity_poly.pdbx_seq_one_letter_code
_entity_poly.pdbx_strand_id
1 'polypeptide(L)'
;MKLTKFLFPLFVLFSSLLFANNKNGDPIKDFFRTAKYNQSPPKIKFESVLATENFKKGQKENYVVIYTEKFSKDGVFIKCFYNKGAQITRVEYFSFGNGANAKKILVDAFSKMVPSCEVNCDREKGCYDKETDGGVLLCAFECMMSCA
;
A
#
# COMPACT_ATOMS: atom_id res chain seq x y z
N MET A 1 32.81 -61.61 11.98
CA MET A 1 31.51 -61.09 12.44
C MET A 1 30.69 -60.72 11.21
N LYS A 2 29.71 -61.55 10.83
CA LYS A 2 28.83 -61.37 9.65
C LYS A 2 27.39 -61.24 10.15
N LEU A 3 26.72 -60.15 9.81
CA LEU A 3 25.25 -60.01 9.74
C LEU A 3 24.97 -58.82 8.81
N THR A 4 24.84 -59.06 7.51
CA THR A 4 23.60 -59.09 6.70
C THR A 4 22.75 -57.82 6.74
N LYS A 5 22.67 -57.22 5.54
CA LYS A 5 21.84 -56.10 5.06
C LYS A 5 20.36 -56.25 5.41
N PHE A 6 19.68 -55.15 5.74
CA PHE A 6 18.24 -54.98 5.54
C PHE A 6 17.88 -53.51 5.24
N LEU A 7 17.46 -53.29 3.97
CA LEU A 7 16.38 -52.43 3.47
C LEU A 7 16.24 -50.93 3.88
N PHE A 8 16.50 -50.05 2.91
CA PHE A 8 15.70 -48.81 2.62
C PHE A 8 14.21 -49.19 2.42
N PRO A 9 13.19 -48.31 2.55
CA PRO A 9 13.24 -46.83 2.45
C PRO A 9 12.31 -46.06 3.42
N LEU A 10 12.52 -44.74 3.61
CA LEU A 10 11.38 -43.83 3.85
C LEU A 10 11.56 -42.56 3.04
N PHE A 11 11.00 -42.65 1.84
CA PHE A 11 10.78 -41.57 0.89
C PHE A 11 9.76 -40.61 1.51
N VAL A 12 10.21 -39.63 2.30
CA VAL A 12 9.34 -38.51 2.70
C VAL A 12 9.24 -37.59 1.50
N LEU A 13 8.30 -37.91 0.60
CA LEU A 13 7.72 -36.96 -0.32
C LEU A 13 7.15 -35.82 0.53
N PHE A 14 7.89 -34.71 0.60
CA PHE A 14 7.28 -33.42 0.87
C PHE A 14 6.41 -33.11 -0.34
N SER A 15 5.18 -33.64 -0.32
CA SER A 15 4.08 -33.16 -1.13
C SER A 15 3.77 -31.75 -0.64
N SER A 16 4.54 -30.77 -1.08
CA SER A 16 4.08 -29.40 -1.13
C SER A 16 2.94 -29.37 -2.15
N LEU A 17 1.76 -29.72 -1.66
CA LEU A 17 0.49 -29.25 -2.18
C LEU A 17 0.56 -27.71 -2.13
N LEU A 18 1.14 -27.13 -3.16
CA LEU A 18 0.86 -25.75 -3.51
C LEU A 18 -0.63 -25.74 -3.83
N PHE A 19 -1.43 -25.27 -2.87
CA PHE A 19 -2.76 -24.78 -3.15
C PHE A 19 -2.61 -23.71 -4.22
N ALA A 20 -2.80 -24.10 -5.48
CA ALA A 20 -3.06 -23.17 -6.56
C ALA A 20 -4.39 -22.49 -6.23
N ASN A 21 -4.30 -21.39 -5.50
CA ASN A 21 -5.43 -20.54 -5.19
C ASN A 21 -5.81 -19.85 -6.49
N ASN A 22 -6.64 -20.52 -7.30
CA ASN A 22 -7.15 -20.01 -8.55
C ASN A 22 -8.24 -18.97 -8.24
N LYS A 23 -7.83 -17.83 -7.67
CA LYS A 23 -8.63 -16.62 -7.72
C LYS A 23 -8.26 -15.97 -9.04
N ASN A 24 -9.21 -15.93 -9.98
CA ASN A 24 -9.20 -14.98 -11.09
C ASN A 24 -9.32 -13.55 -10.50
N GLY A 25 -8.31 -13.12 -9.76
CA GLY A 25 -8.15 -11.77 -9.25
C GLY A 25 -7.56 -10.90 -10.34
N ASP A 26 -7.93 -9.63 -10.36
CA ASP A 26 -7.26 -8.65 -11.22
C ASP A 26 -5.81 -8.50 -10.72
N PRO A 27 -4.81 -8.90 -11.52
CA PRO A 27 -3.42 -8.97 -11.07
C PRO A 27 -2.87 -7.59 -10.71
N ILE A 28 -3.40 -6.51 -11.31
CA ILE A 28 -3.01 -5.15 -10.97
C ILE A 28 -3.58 -4.80 -9.59
N LYS A 29 -4.87 -5.07 -9.35
CA LYS A 29 -5.48 -4.82 -8.03
C LYS A 29 -4.75 -5.60 -6.95
N ASP A 30 -4.50 -6.88 -7.17
CA ASP A 30 -3.83 -7.75 -6.20
C ASP A 30 -2.39 -7.31 -5.92
N PHE A 31 -1.64 -6.87 -6.93
CA PHE A 31 -0.31 -6.31 -6.73
C PHE A 31 -0.33 -5.09 -5.81
N PHE A 32 -1.31 -4.20 -5.99
CA PHE A 32 -1.46 -2.97 -5.21
C PHE A 32 -2.29 -3.12 -3.92
N ARG A 33 -2.79 -4.31 -3.57
CA ARG A 33 -3.40 -4.54 -2.23
C ARG A 33 -2.41 -4.28 -1.09
N THR A 34 -1.13 -4.33 -1.38
CA THR A 34 -0.06 -3.82 -0.52
C THR A 34 0.45 -2.51 -1.09
N ALA A 35 0.77 -1.56 -0.21
CA ALA A 35 1.28 -0.25 -0.61
C ALA A 35 2.58 -0.39 -1.42
N LYS A 36 2.71 0.38 -2.50
CA LYS A 36 3.86 0.36 -3.42
C LYS A 36 4.49 1.74 -3.54
N TYR A 37 5.80 1.79 -3.34
CA TYR A 37 6.60 2.99 -3.47
C TYR A 37 6.97 3.25 -4.93
N ASN A 38 6.71 4.47 -5.42
CA ASN A 38 7.07 4.95 -6.76
C ASN A 38 6.64 4.04 -7.93
N GLN A 39 5.56 3.28 -7.72
CA GLN A 39 4.95 2.42 -8.73
C GLN A 39 3.48 2.79 -8.86
N SER A 40 3.03 2.96 -10.10
CA SER A 40 1.65 3.35 -10.41
C SER A 40 1.02 2.29 -11.31
N PRO A 41 -0.27 1.96 -11.12
CA PRO A 41 -0.97 1.07 -12.03
C PRO A 41 -0.97 1.67 -13.45
N PRO A 42 -0.76 0.84 -14.48
CA PRO A 42 -0.72 1.31 -15.86
C PRO A 42 -2.13 1.74 -16.30
N LYS A 43 -2.20 2.70 -17.23
CA LYS A 43 -3.44 3.14 -17.90
C LYS A 43 -4.53 3.68 -16.96
N ILE A 44 -4.19 4.08 -15.73
CA ILE A 44 -5.08 4.77 -14.81
C ILE A 44 -4.78 6.27 -14.82
N LYS A 45 -5.82 7.09 -14.96
CA LYS A 45 -5.74 8.53 -14.76
C LYS A 45 -6.29 8.85 -13.38
N PHE A 46 -5.41 9.31 -12.50
CA PHE A 46 -5.80 9.71 -11.16
C PHE A 46 -6.43 11.11 -11.17
N GLU A 47 -7.40 11.31 -10.27
CA GLU A 47 -8.01 12.60 -9.96
C GLU A 47 -7.51 13.10 -8.61
N SER A 48 -7.37 14.41 -8.43
CA SER A 48 -6.95 14.98 -7.15
C SER A 48 -8.11 15.07 -6.15
N VAL A 49 -7.86 14.66 -4.90
CA VAL A 49 -8.76 14.82 -3.75
C VAL A 49 -8.30 15.99 -2.88
N LEU A 50 -6.98 16.09 -2.66
CA LEU A 50 -6.36 17.09 -1.81
C LEU A 50 -5.03 17.50 -2.45
N ALA A 51 -4.79 18.80 -2.54
CA ALA A 51 -3.49 19.35 -2.93
C ALA A 51 -3.16 20.50 -2.00
N THR A 52 -1.99 20.45 -1.37
CA THR A 52 -1.47 21.60 -0.64
C THR A 52 -0.81 22.56 -1.63
N GLU A 53 -1.09 23.87 -1.51
CA GLU A 53 -0.63 24.90 -2.45
C GLU A 53 0.90 25.09 -2.47
N ASN A 54 1.63 24.47 -1.53
CA ASN A 54 3.06 24.70 -1.30
C ASN A 54 4.00 23.79 -2.11
N PHE A 55 3.49 22.98 -3.04
CA PHE A 55 4.36 22.11 -3.82
C PHE A 55 4.92 22.79 -5.07
N LYS A 56 6.25 22.96 -5.11
CA LYS A 56 6.96 23.54 -6.26
C LYS A 56 6.99 22.54 -7.43
N LYS A 57 6.30 22.90 -8.52
CA LYS A 57 6.30 22.17 -9.80
C LYS A 57 7.75 21.94 -10.27
N GLY A 58 8.16 20.68 -10.44
CA GLY A 58 9.49 20.30 -10.96
C GLY A 58 10.39 19.48 -10.04
N GLN A 59 10.00 19.23 -8.78
CA GLN A 59 10.69 18.24 -7.95
C GLN A 59 10.21 16.83 -8.27
N LYS A 60 11.13 15.85 -8.25
CA LYS A 60 10.77 14.43 -8.32
C LYS A 60 9.95 14.09 -7.08
N GLU A 61 8.66 13.87 -7.26
CA GLU A 61 7.76 13.52 -6.18
C GLU A 61 7.84 12.02 -5.89
N ASN A 62 8.17 11.70 -4.65
CA ASN A 62 8.04 10.35 -4.13
C ASN A 62 6.58 10.11 -3.74
N TYR A 63 6.06 8.94 -4.07
CA TYR A 63 4.66 8.61 -3.81
C TYR A 63 4.47 7.14 -3.42
N VAL A 64 3.35 6.89 -2.76
CA VAL A 64 2.89 5.55 -2.39
C VAL A 64 1.52 5.32 -3.01
N VAL A 65 1.30 4.14 -3.61
CA VAL A 65 0.01 3.72 -4.17
C VAL A 65 -0.51 2.49 -3.45
N ILE A 66 -1.80 2.45 -3.13
CA ILE A 66 -2.50 1.27 -2.66
C ILE A 66 -3.85 1.10 -3.39
N TYR A 67 -4.28 -0.14 -3.58
CA TYR A 67 -5.65 -0.51 -3.89
C TYR A 67 -6.36 -0.94 -2.61
N THR A 68 -7.53 -0.37 -2.32
CA THR A 68 -8.33 -0.71 -1.15
C THR A 68 -9.82 -0.67 -1.44
N GLU A 69 -10.57 -1.54 -0.77
CA GLU A 69 -12.04 -1.56 -0.80
C GLU A 69 -12.65 -0.82 0.40
N LYS A 70 -11.82 -0.26 1.31
CA LYS A 70 -12.26 0.48 2.52
C LYS A 70 -13.17 1.68 2.18
N PHE A 71 -12.90 2.37 1.09
CA PHE A 71 -13.58 3.63 0.73
C PHE A 71 -14.51 3.52 -0.50
N SER A 72 -14.59 2.34 -1.12
CA SER A 72 -15.46 2.07 -2.25
C SER A 72 -15.67 0.56 -2.39
N LYS A 73 -16.92 0.11 -2.54
CA LYS A 73 -17.23 -1.32 -2.73
C LYS A 73 -16.59 -1.91 -4.00
N ASP A 74 -16.43 -1.09 -5.04
CA ASP A 74 -15.78 -1.48 -6.30
C ASP A 74 -14.24 -1.34 -6.23
N GLY A 75 -13.75 -0.87 -5.09
CA GLY A 75 -12.36 -0.57 -4.81
C GLY A 75 -11.90 0.78 -5.38
N VAL A 76 -10.85 1.29 -4.77
CA VAL A 76 -10.22 2.56 -5.11
C VAL A 76 -8.71 2.41 -5.07
N PHE A 77 -8.02 2.99 -6.05
CA PHE A 77 -6.61 3.28 -5.93
C PHE A 77 -6.43 4.63 -5.26
N ILE A 78 -5.55 4.71 -4.27
CA ILE A 78 -5.15 5.93 -3.60
C ILE A 78 -3.67 6.13 -3.86
N LYS A 79 -3.29 7.34 -4.25
CA LYS A 79 -1.91 7.75 -4.49
C LYS A 79 -1.58 8.96 -3.64
N CYS A 80 -0.73 8.77 -2.63
CA CYS A 80 -0.28 9.83 -1.73
C CYS A 80 1.13 10.25 -2.09
N PHE A 81 1.33 11.56 -2.23
CA PHE A 81 2.62 12.19 -2.51
C PHE A 81 3.16 12.80 -1.24
N TYR A 82 4.48 12.67 -1.04
CA TYR A 82 5.14 13.08 0.17
C TYR A 82 6.28 14.06 -0.10
N ASN A 83 6.50 14.97 0.85
CA ASN A 83 7.72 15.79 0.90
C ASN A 83 8.88 15.02 1.56
N LYS A 84 10.05 15.67 1.66
CA LYS A 84 11.25 15.09 2.30
C LYS A 84 11.08 14.78 3.80
N GLY A 85 10.10 15.39 4.46
CA GLY A 85 9.75 15.12 5.85
C GLY A 85 8.67 14.05 6.02
N ALA A 86 8.39 13.26 4.98
CA ALA A 86 7.32 12.26 4.94
C ALA A 86 5.91 12.82 5.22
N GLN A 87 5.70 14.13 5.01
CA GLN A 87 4.37 14.74 5.12
C GLN A 87 3.68 14.72 3.76
N ILE A 88 2.37 14.49 3.77
CA ILE A 88 1.55 14.43 2.56
C ILE A 88 1.42 15.82 1.95
N THR A 89 1.70 15.92 0.65
CA THR A 89 1.52 17.17 -0.12
C THR A 89 0.33 17.10 -1.06
N ARG A 90 -0.03 15.90 -1.50
CA ARG A 90 -1.14 15.65 -2.42
C ARG A 90 -1.69 14.24 -2.25
N VAL A 91 -3.01 14.11 -2.38
CA VAL A 91 -3.70 12.82 -2.45
C VAL A 91 -4.50 12.79 -3.75
N GLU A 92 -4.27 11.75 -4.54
CA GLU A 92 -5.02 11.46 -5.75
C GLU A 92 -5.69 10.09 -5.65
N TYR A 93 -6.74 9.87 -6.43
CA TYR A 93 -7.51 8.64 -6.43
C TYR A 93 -7.99 8.21 -7.82
N PHE A 94 -8.32 6.94 -7.94
CA PHE A 94 -9.11 6.40 -9.05
C PHE A 94 -10.08 5.35 -8.52
N SER A 95 -11.36 5.48 -8.84
CA SER A 95 -12.40 4.52 -8.46
C SER A 95 -12.94 3.82 -9.70
N PHE A 96 -13.13 2.50 -9.64
CA PHE A 96 -13.76 1.73 -10.72
C PHE A 96 -15.29 1.89 -10.77
N GLY A 97 -15.89 2.43 -9.70
CA GLY A 97 -17.32 2.59 -9.53
C GLY A 97 -17.75 4.05 -9.42
N ASN A 98 -18.66 4.34 -8.48
CA ASN A 98 -19.14 5.70 -8.24
C ASN A 98 -18.01 6.61 -7.69
N GLY A 99 -17.31 7.29 -8.60
CA GLY A 99 -16.19 8.18 -8.29
C GLY A 99 -16.58 9.34 -7.36
N ALA A 100 -17.78 9.90 -7.50
CA ALA A 100 -18.24 11.01 -6.65
C ALA A 100 -18.39 10.58 -5.17
N ASN A 101 -18.91 9.39 -4.93
CA ASN A 101 -19.02 8.85 -3.56
C ASN A 101 -17.64 8.53 -2.98
N ALA A 102 -16.77 7.86 -3.74
CA ALA A 102 -15.41 7.57 -3.31
C ALA A 102 -14.64 8.85 -2.98
N LYS A 103 -14.75 9.89 -3.83
CA LYS A 103 -14.18 11.21 -3.57
C LYS A 103 -14.69 11.80 -2.25
N LYS A 104 -16.01 11.81 -2.03
CA LYS A 104 -16.58 12.36 -0.79
C LYS A 104 -16.05 11.64 0.44
N ILE A 105 -15.98 10.31 0.42
CA ILE A 105 -15.45 9.50 1.52
C ILE A 105 -13.97 9.82 1.76
N LEU A 106 -13.17 9.91 0.69
CA LEU A 106 -11.75 10.25 0.81
C LEU A 106 -11.55 11.67 1.36
N VAL A 107 -12.31 12.67 0.87
CA VAL A 107 -12.27 14.03 1.42
C VAL A 107 -12.59 14.01 2.92
N ASP A 108 -13.63 13.28 3.32
CA ASP A 108 -14.03 13.18 4.73
C ASP A 108 -12.94 12.51 5.59
N ALA A 109 -12.37 11.40 5.12
CA ALA A 109 -11.30 10.68 5.81
C ALA A 109 -10.04 11.54 5.99
N PHE A 110 -9.57 12.19 4.91
CA PHE A 110 -8.37 13.02 4.96
C PHE A 110 -8.58 14.38 5.62
N SER A 111 -9.80 14.92 5.68
CA SER A 111 -10.09 16.17 6.40
C SER A 111 -10.26 15.98 7.91
N LYS A 112 -10.72 14.80 8.33
CA LYS A 112 -10.81 14.40 9.75
C LYS A 112 -9.51 13.85 10.31
N MET A 113 -8.53 13.61 9.45
CA MET A 113 -7.20 13.18 9.87
C MET A 113 -6.64 14.18 10.86
N VAL A 114 -6.37 13.71 12.08
CA VAL A 114 -5.76 14.52 13.11
C VAL A 114 -4.25 14.48 12.90
N PRO A 115 -3.57 15.61 12.58
CA PRO A 115 -2.13 15.59 12.33
C PRO A 115 -1.31 15.04 13.51
N SER A 116 -1.81 15.19 14.74
CA SER A 116 -1.17 14.60 15.92
C SER A 116 -1.26 13.08 15.96
N CYS A 117 -2.31 12.46 15.38
CA CYS A 117 -2.40 10.99 15.26
C CYS A 117 -1.28 10.45 14.38
N GLU A 118 -1.11 11.01 13.17
CA GLU A 118 -0.06 10.60 12.23
C GLU A 118 1.33 10.77 12.84
N VAL A 119 1.64 11.96 13.38
CA VAL A 119 2.95 12.24 13.98
C VAL A 119 3.25 11.35 15.19
N ASN A 120 2.25 11.05 16.02
CA ASN A 120 2.44 10.15 17.15
C ASN A 120 2.69 8.71 16.67
N CYS A 121 1.91 8.23 15.70
CA CYS A 121 2.11 6.91 15.11
C CYS A 121 3.49 6.80 14.44
N ASP A 122 3.93 7.83 13.70
CA ASP A 122 5.23 7.86 13.04
C ASP A 122 6.38 7.73 14.04
N ARG A 123 6.26 8.40 15.19
CA ARG A 123 7.23 8.31 16.30
C ARG A 123 7.22 6.93 16.95
N GLU A 124 6.03 6.40 17.28
CA GLU A 124 5.88 5.09 17.91
C GLU A 124 6.42 3.95 17.02
N LYS A 125 6.22 4.04 15.71
CA LYS A 125 6.70 3.05 14.74
C LYS A 125 8.13 3.29 14.26
N GLY A 126 8.77 4.37 14.68
CA GLY A 126 10.10 4.77 14.21
C GLY A 126 10.15 4.92 12.69
N CYS A 127 9.14 5.57 12.09
CA CYS A 127 9.04 5.68 10.64
C CYS A 127 10.20 6.46 10.02
N TYR A 128 10.74 7.47 10.72
CA TYR A 128 11.90 8.23 10.26
C TYR A 128 13.23 7.47 10.37
N ASP A 129 13.27 6.37 11.12
CA ASP A 129 14.47 5.56 11.35
C ASP A 129 14.60 4.39 10.34
N LYS A 130 13.69 4.31 9.36
CA LYS A 130 13.77 3.26 8.32
C LYS A 130 14.97 3.51 7.42
N GLU A 131 15.64 2.42 7.04
CA GLU A 131 16.91 2.44 6.30
C GLU A 131 16.82 3.05 4.88
N THR A 132 15.61 3.17 4.33
CA THR A 132 15.40 3.67 2.97
C THR A 132 14.23 4.65 2.92
N ASP A 133 14.31 5.64 2.01
CA ASP A 133 13.21 6.58 1.73
C ASP A 133 11.88 5.85 1.47
N GLY A 134 11.94 4.72 0.73
CA GLY A 134 10.75 3.90 0.48
C GLY A 134 10.18 3.29 1.76
N GLY A 135 11.03 2.81 2.66
CA GLY A 135 10.62 2.29 3.97
C GLY A 135 10.00 3.36 4.85
N VAL A 136 10.58 4.57 4.88
CA VAL A 136 10.03 5.72 5.62
C VAL A 136 8.62 6.04 5.12
N LEU A 137 8.44 6.15 3.80
CA LEU A 137 7.16 6.53 3.20
C LEU A 137 6.08 5.44 3.29
N LEU A 138 6.47 4.17 3.21
CA LEU A 138 5.54 3.07 3.44
C LEU A 138 5.04 3.06 4.90
N CYS A 139 5.94 3.29 5.85
CA CYS A 139 5.59 3.38 7.28
C CYS A 139 4.66 4.57 7.56
N ALA A 140 5.00 5.76 7.07
CA ALA A 140 4.18 6.96 7.20
C ALA A 140 2.79 6.76 6.57
N PHE A 141 2.74 6.13 5.38
CA PHE A 141 1.47 5.79 4.73
C PHE A 141 0.60 4.85 5.56
N GLU A 142 1.18 3.85 6.23
CA GLU A 142 0.40 2.99 7.13
C GLU A 142 -0.18 3.75 8.32
N CYS A 143 0.61 4.65 8.93
CA CYS A 143 0.17 5.49 10.03
C CYS A 143 -0.98 6.40 9.60
N MET A 144 -0.82 7.07 8.46
CA MET A 144 -1.86 7.85 7.81
C MET A 144 -3.16 7.05 7.62
N MET A 145 -3.09 5.86 7.01
CA MET A 145 -4.28 5.03 6.74
C MET A 145 -4.97 4.52 8.00
N SER A 146 -4.23 4.40 9.11
CA SER A 146 -4.77 4.04 10.42
C SER A 146 -5.48 5.19 11.12
N CYS A 147 -5.05 6.43 10.85
CA CYS A 147 -5.63 7.67 11.38
C CYS A 147 -6.79 8.24 10.52
N ALA A 148 -7.06 7.64 9.36
CA ALA A 148 -8.07 8.06 8.38
C ALA A 148 -9.33 7.18 8.37
#